data_AF-H1LDZ5-F1
#
_entry.id   AF-H1LDZ5-F1
#
_cell.length_a   1.000
_cell.length_b   1.000
_cell.length_c   1.000
_cell.angle_alpha   90.00
_cell.angle_beta   90.00
_cell.angle_gamma   90.00
#
_symmetry.space_group_name_H-M   'P 1'
#
loop_
_entity.id
_entity.type
_entity.pdbx_description
1 polymer ?
#
loop_
_entity_poly.entity_id
_entity_poly.type
_entity_poly.pdbx_seq_one_letter_code
_entity_poly.pdbx_strand_id
1 'polypeptide(L)'
;MLSLNYTQQFALCVLGQKPKLNAFKRREVAACLVLSEIVELLRDGTIQLTADEKMVIGPGATPSKDYLMPLAQDIKSRKPQTINNYVKGVVLSVRKKRVVAFAESLCQSLIQINMLDEDENQYYVNQTVIDRALTELYTDLTADKEPQESTVMLAVLLINSGLFKQYFPKDEGKQLKLQLKEVARSDDYPLISDVIKKVNTELAAIIAAVSFVG
;
A
#
# COMPACT_ATOMS: atom_id res chain seq x y z
N MET A 1 14.82 -8.72 -15.53
CA MET A 1 13.55 -9.03 -14.83
C MET A 1 13.00 -7.73 -14.26
N LEU A 2 11.69 -7.49 -14.39
CA LEU A 2 11.04 -6.33 -13.77
C LEU A 2 10.95 -6.53 -12.26
N SER A 3 11.47 -5.56 -11.51
CA SER A 3 11.38 -5.52 -10.05
C SER A 3 10.04 -4.87 -9.67
N LEU A 4 9.16 -5.63 -9.03
CA LEU A 4 7.88 -5.12 -8.53
C LEU A 4 8.12 -4.27 -7.28
N ASN A 5 7.45 -3.13 -7.16
CA ASN A 5 7.48 -2.36 -5.92
C ASN A 5 6.49 -2.93 -4.88
N TYR A 6 6.56 -2.41 -3.64
CA TYR A 6 5.72 -2.89 -2.54
C TYR A 6 4.22 -2.71 -2.78
N THR A 7 3.78 -1.69 -3.54
CA THR A 7 2.36 -1.47 -3.88
C THR A 7 1.85 -2.54 -4.83
N GLN A 8 2.63 -2.85 -5.87
CA GLN A 8 2.34 -3.91 -6.82
C GLN A 8 2.36 -5.29 -6.14
N GLN A 9 3.37 -5.58 -5.32
CA GLN A 9 3.46 -6.83 -4.54
C GLN A 9 2.26 -6.97 -3.59
N PHE A 10 1.85 -5.87 -2.94
CA PHE A 10 0.65 -5.85 -2.10
C PHE A 10 -0.63 -6.16 -2.89
N ALA A 11 -0.80 -5.57 -4.08
CA ALA A 11 -1.96 -5.85 -4.94
C ALA A 11 -2.02 -7.31 -5.38
N LEU A 12 -0.89 -7.92 -5.74
CA LEU A 12 -0.82 -9.35 -6.04
C LEU A 12 -1.24 -10.19 -4.83
N CYS A 13 -0.81 -9.82 -3.61
CA CYS A 13 -1.26 -10.50 -2.39
C CYS A 13 -2.77 -10.31 -2.12
N VAL A 14 -3.34 -9.14 -2.41
CA VAL A 14 -4.80 -8.93 -2.30
C VAL A 14 -5.55 -9.87 -3.26
N LEU A 15 -5.10 -9.94 -4.51
CA LEU A 15 -5.75 -10.69 -5.57
C LEU A 15 -5.55 -12.20 -5.44
N GLY A 16 -4.39 -12.66 -4.93
CA GLY A 16 -4.15 -14.07 -4.63
C GLY A 16 -5.10 -14.63 -3.57
N GLN A 17 -5.59 -13.79 -2.64
CA GLN A 17 -6.60 -14.18 -1.64
C GLN A 17 -8.02 -14.05 -2.17
N LYS A 18 -8.26 -13.07 -3.04
CA LYS A 18 -9.57 -12.84 -3.66
C LYS A 18 -9.39 -12.27 -5.08
N PRO A 19 -9.63 -13.07 -6.13
CA PRO A 19 -9.27 -12.74 -7.52
C PRO A 19 -10.27 -11.78 -8.19
N LYS A 20 -10.70 -10.73 -7.50
CA LYS A 20 -11.70 -9.77 -8.00
C LYS A 20 -11.35 -8.35 -7.58
N LEU A 21 -11.60 -7.37 -8.44
CA LEU A 21 -11.35 -5.95 -8.16
C LEU A 21 -12.06 -5.46 -6.87
N ASN A 22 -13.20 -6.07 -6.52
CA ASN A 22 -13.92 -5.73 -5.30
C ASN A 22 -13.19 -6.15 -3.99
N ALA A 23 -12.10 -6.93 -4.07
CA ALA A 23 -11.24 -7.25 -2.92
C ALA A 23 -10.66 -5.97 -2.30
N PHE A 24 -10.31 -4.98 -3.14
CA PHE A 24 -9.80 -3.69 -2.70
C PHE A 24 -10.83 -2.83 -1.97
N LYS A 25 -12.13 -3.17 -2.02
CA LYS A 25 -13.16 -2.43 -1.27
C LYS A 25 -13.16 -2.72 0.22
N ARG A 26 -12.47 -3.76 0.71
CA ARG A 26 -12.33 -3.98 2.17
C ARG A 26 -11.65 -2.76 2.79
N ARG A 27 -12.18 -2.24 3.90
CA ARG A 27 -11.80 -0.92 4.45
C ARG A 27 -10.30 -0.80 4.71
N GLU A 28 -9.71 -1.82 5.31
CA GLU A 28 -8.29 -1.91 5.64
C GLU A 28 -7.42 -2.07 4.39
N VAL A 29 -7.87 -2.85 3.41
CA VAL A 29 -7.16 -3.01 2.12
C VAL A 29 -7.18 -1.70 1.32
N ALA A 30 -8.33 -1.03 1.28
CA ALA A 30 -8.48 0.26 0.62
C ALA A 30 -7.57 1.32 1.25
N ALA A 31 -7.49 1.37 2.58
CA ALA A 31 -6.60 2.29 3.29
C ALA A 31 -5.13 1.99 2.95
N CYS A 32 -4.71 0.72 3.00
CA CYS A 32 -3.35 0.31 2.64
C CYS A 32 -3.00 0.66 1.19
N LEU A 33 -3.88 0.39 0.22
CA LEU A 33 -3.67 0.71 -1.19
C LEU A 33 -3.48 2.22 -1.41
N VAL A 34 -4.43 3.03 -0.91
CA VAL A 34 -4.38 4.48 -1.12
C VAL A 34 -3.13 5.07 -0.48
N LEU A 35 -2.77 4.60 0.72
CA LEU A 35 -1.59 5.07 1.42
C LEU A 35 -0.29 4.65 0.74
N SER A 36 -0.20 3.43 0.21
CA SER A 36 1.00 2.97 -0.49
C SER A 36 1.26 3.80 -1.75
N GLU A 37 0.21 4.13 -2.50
CA GLU A 37 0.30 5.01 -3.67
C GLU A 37 0.64 6.47 -3.30
N ILE A 38 0.08 7.02 -2.22
CA ILE A 38 0.44 8.36 -1.70
C ILE A 38 1.93 8.40 -1.34
N VAL A 39 2.46 7.37 -0.68
CA VAL A 39 3.88 7.29 -0.33
C VAL A 39 4.75 7.29 -1.59
N GLU A 40 4.36 6.56 -2.64
CA GLU A 40 5.12 6.58 -3.90
C GLU A 40 5.11 7.96 -4.56
N LEU A 41 3.96 8.63 -4.59
CA LEU A 41 3.83 9.99 -5.13
C LEU A 41 4.58 11.05 -4.31
N LEU A 42 4.75 10.84 -3.00
CA LEU A 42 5.59 11.70 -2.17
C LEU A 42 7.07 11.46 -2.44
N ARG A 43 7.47 10.19 -2.62
CA ARG A 43 8.87 9.82 -2.91
C ARG A 43 9.35 10.31 -4.27
N ASP A 44 8.49 10.27 -5.28
CA ASP A 44 8.83 10.77 -6.62
C ASP A 44 8.62 12.29 -6.77
N GLY A 45 8.20 12.98 -5.70
CA GLY A 45 8.05 14.42 -5.65
C GLY A 45 6.80 14.95 -6.36
N THR A 46 5.91 14.08 -6.83
CA THR A 46 4.65 14.48 -7.48
C THR A 46 3.69 15.15 -6.50
N ILE A 47 3.58 14.60 -5.29
CA ILE A 47 2.90 15.24 -4.17
C ILE A 47 3.94 15.95 -3.31
N GLN A 48 3.59 17.14 -2.84
CA GLN A 48 4.30 17.87 -1.81
C GLN A 48 3.35 18.17 -0.65
N LEU A 49 3.91 18.35 0.55
CA LEU A 49 3.17 18.77 1.73
C LEU A 49 3.36 20.27 1.94
N THR A 50 2.27 21.00 2.12
CA THR A 50 2.32 22.41 2.57
C THR A 50 2.84 22.52 4.00
N ALA A 51 3.06 23.75 4.50
CA ALA A 51 3.33 23.98 5.92
C ALA A 51 2.24 23.39 6.85
N ASP A 52 0.97 23.44 6.44
CA ASP A 52 -0.16 22.80 7.16
C ASP A 52 -0.29 21.29 6.89
N GLU A 53 0.73 20.66 6.30
CA GLU A 53 0.76 19.22 5.98
C GLU A 53 -0.35 18.74 5.02
N LYS A 54 -0.90 19.64 4.19
CA LYS A 54 -1.87 19.31 3.17
C LYS A 54 -1.16 18.87 1.90
N MET A 55 -1.69 17.84 1.25
CA MET A 55 -1.18 17.34 -0.03
C MET A 55 -1.54 18.31 -1.15
N VAL A 56 -0.54 18.66 -1.97
CA VAL A 56 -0.67 19.42 -3.20
C VAL A 56 0.14 18.77 -4.31
N ILE A 57 -0.32 18.85 -5.56
CA ILE A 57 0.46 18.39 -6.72
C ILE A 57 1.46 19.48 -7.09
N GLY A 58 2.73 19.10 -7.23
CA GLY A 58 3.79 20.00 -7.65
C GLY A 58 3.51 20.64 -9.02
N PRO A 59 3.89 21.91 -9.25
CA PRO A 59 3.70 22.55 -10.55
C PRO A 59 4.38 21.75 -11.67
N GLY A 60 3.60 21.32 -12.68
CA GLY A 60 4.12 20.51 -13.80
C GLY A 60 4.53 19.07 -13.43
N ALA A 61 4.35 18.65 -12.17
CA ALA A 61 4.75 17.33 -11.72
C ALA A 61 3.88 16.23 -12.35
N THR A 62 4.54 15.14 -12.72
CA THR A 62 3.91 13.95 -13.31
C THR A 62 4.41 12.73 -12.55
N PRO A 63 3.51 11.81 -12.15
CA PRO A 63 3.91 10.58 -11.48
C PRO A 63 4.96 9.80 -12.26
N SER A 64 5.91 9.20 -11.53
CA SER A 64 6.93 8.31 -12.11
C SER A 64 6.37 7.00 -12.68
N LYS A 65 5.15 6.63 -12.26
CA LYS A 65 4.45 5.41 -12.69
C LYS A 65 3.05 5.76 -13.13
N ASP A 66 2.68 5.30 -14.32
CA ASP A 66 1.38 5.61 -14.94
C ASP A 66 0.21 5.22 -14.06
N TYR A 67 0.31 4.12 -13.32
CA TYR A 67 -0.80 3.67 -12.48
C TYR A 67 -1.16 4.63 -11.34
N LEU A 68 -0.23 5.51 -10.95
CA LEU A 68 -0.44 6.53 -9.91
C LEU A 68 -1.18 7.77 -10.44
N MET A 69 -1.35 7.89 -11.76
CA MET A 69 -2.01 9.02 -12.40
C MET A 69 -3.43 9.29 -11.89
N PRO A 70 -4.32 8.28 -11.73
CA PRO A 70 -5.67 8.53 -11.26
C PRO A 70 -5.72 9.12 -9.84
N LEU A 71 -4.83 8.67 -8.95
CA LEU A 71 -4.72 9.21 -7.60
C LEU A 71 -4.23 10.66 -7.64
N ALA A 72 -3.17 10.94 -8.40
CA ALA A 72 -2.62 12.30 -8.54
C ALA A 72 -3.67 13.28 -9.11
N GLN A 73 -4.45 12.84 -10.10
CA GLN A 73 -5.55 13.63 -10.67
C GLN A 73 -6.71 13.84 -9.68
N ASP A 74 -7.11 12.81 -8.91
CA ASP A 74 -8.14 12.97 -7.88
C ASP A 74 -7.70 13.97 -6.80
N ILE A 75 -6.44 13.92 -6.37
CA ILE A 75 -5.87 14.89 -5.41
C ILE A 75 -5.85 16.30 -6.03
N LYS A 76 -5.38 16.46 -7.26
CA LYS A 76 -5.33 17.77 -7.97
C LYS A 76 -6.70 18.43 -8.10
N SER A 77 -7.74 17.63 -8.34
CA SER A 77 -9.11 18.11 -8.56
C SER A 77 -9.84 18.55 -7.29
N ARG A 78 -9.23 18.39 -6.12
CA ARG A 78 -9.85 18.62 -4.81
C ARG A 78 -9.18 19.77 -4.07
N LYS A 79 -9.88 20.27 -3.04
CA LYS A 79 -9.25 21.16 -2.07
C LYS A 79 -8.10 20.42 -1.38
N PRO A 80 -6.96 21.08 -1.13
CA PRO A 80 -5.85 20.46 -0.39
C PRO A 80 -6.30 19.92 0.96
N GLN A 81 -5.90 18.68 1.26
CA GLN A 81 -6.28 17.94 2.47
C GLN A 81 -5.05 17.24 3.03
N THR A 82 -5.04 17.01 4.35
CA THR A 82 -4.07 16.11 4.97
C THR A 82 -4.28 14.67 4.47
N ILE A 83 -3.24 13.84 4.54
CA ILE A 83 -3.28 12.42 4.15
C ILE A 83 -4.44 11.72 4.86
N ASN A 84 -4.55 11.86 6.19
CA ASN A 84 -5.62 11.27 6.99
C ASN A 84 -7.02 11.60 6.46
N ASN A 85 -7.31 12.88 6.24
CA ASN A 85 -8.63 13.33 5.81
C ASN A 85 -8.97 12.85 4.40
N TYR A 86 -7.98 12.85 3.51
CA TYR A 86 -8.14 12.35 2.16
C TYR A 86 -8.46 10.84 2.17
N VAL A 87 -7.64 10.04 2.85
CA VAL A 87 -7.78 8.58 2.94
C VAL A 87 -9.12 8.21 3.59
N LYS A 88 -9.49 8.84 4.72
CA LYS A 88 -10.82 8.65 5.34
C LYS A 88 -11.94 8.92 4.34
N GLY A 89 -11.88 10.04 3.62
CA GLY A 89 -12.89 10.39 2.64
C GLY A 89 -12.98 9.39 1.48
N VAL A 90 -11.86 8.78 1.08
CA VAL A 90 -11.81 7.75 0.04
C VAL A 90 -12.41 6.44 0.56
N VAL A 91 -11.95 5.97 1.71
CA VAL A 91 -12.29 4.67 2.31
C VAL A 91 -13.73 4.63 2.84
N LEU A 92 -14.23 5.71 3.41
CA LEU A 92 -15.60 5.81 3.96
C LEU A 92 -16.67 6.13 2.91
N SER A 93 -16.27 6.42 1.67
CA SER A 93 -17.23 6.64 0.58
C SER A 93 -18.10 5.40 0.37
N VAL A 94 -19.43 5.55 0.38
CA VAL A 94 -20.40 4.45 0.24
C VAL A 94 -20.11 3.55 -0.96
N ARG A 95 -19.83 4.14 -2.14
CA ARG A 95 -19.61 3.38 -3.38
C ARG A 95 -18.16 2.98 -3.61
N LYS A 96 -17.20 3.55 -2.86
CA LYS A 96 -15.75 3.35 -3.02
C LYS A 96 -15.25 3.40 -4.48
N LYS A 97 -15.89 4.21 -5.32
CA LYS A 97 -15.55 4.32 -6.76
C LYS A 97 -14.09 4.73 -6.97
N ARG A 98 -13.58 5.62 -6.11
CA ARG A 98 -12.19 6.07 -6.13
C ARG A 98 -11.20 4.94 -5.90
N VAL A 99 -11.42 4.14 -4.86
CA VAL A 99 -10.58 2.96 -4.54
C VAL A 99 -10.54 1.99 -5.72
N VAL A 100 -11.70 1.75 -6.35
CA VAL A 100 -11.79 0.86 -7.52
C VAL A 100 -10.98 1.41 -8.68
N ALA A 101 -11.10 2.70 -9.00
CA ALA A 101 -10.35 3.32 -10.10
C ALA A 101 -8.82 3.27 -9.87
N PHE A 102 -8.37 3.47 -8.63
CA PHE A 102 -6.95 3.37 -8.27
C PHE A 102 -6.45 1.93 -8.42
N ALA A 103 -7.20 0.98 -7.86
CA ALA A 103 -6.89 -0.44 -7.97
C ALA A 103 -6.88 -0.95 -9.42
N GLU A 104 -7.82 -0.50 -10.25
CA GLU A 104 -7.93 -0.89 -11.66
C GLU A 104 -6.71 -0.43 -12.46
N SER A 105 -6.29 0.82 -12.26
CA SER A 105 -5.07 1.38 -12.84
C SER A 105 -3.82 0.59 -12.44
N LEU A 106 -3.72 0.21 -11.15
CA LEU A 106 -2.65 -0.64 -10.64
C LEU A 106 -2.67 -2.04 -11.27
N CYS A 107 -3.84 -2.69 -11.34
CA CYS A 107 -3.99 -4.00 -11.96
C CYS A 107 -3.60 -3.96 -13.44
N GLN A 108 -4.02 -2.92 -14.18
CA GLN A 108 -3.66 -2.74 -15.58
C GLN A 108 -2.14 -2.65 -15.77
N SER A 109 -1.44 -1.94 -14.86
CA SER A 109 0.03 -1.88 -14.92
C SER A 109 0.70 -3.23 -14.69
N LEU A 110 0.10 -4.10 -13.86
CA LEU A 110 0.58 -5.46 -13.60
C LEU A 110 0.33 -6.38 -14.80
N ILE A 111 -0.80 -6.22 -15.49
CA ILE A 111 -1.12 -6.94 -16.74
C ILE A 111 -0.12 -6.57 -17.83
N GLN A 112 0.19 -5.28 -18.00
CA GLN A 112 1.15 -4.80 -19.00
C GLN A 112 2.56 -5.40 -18.86
N ILE A 113 2.94 -5.79 -17.64
CA ILE A 113 4.24 -6.41 -17.35
C ILE A 113 4.16 -7.94 -17.17
N ASN A 114 3.02 -8.57 -17.53
CA ASN A 114 2.75 -10.01 -17.46
C ASN A 114 2.89 -10.59 -16.04
N MET A 115 2.47 -9.83 -15.02
CA MET A 115 2.48 -10.25 -13.61
C MET A 115 1.07 -10.55 -13.08
N LEU A 116 0.06 -10.28 -13.90
CA LEU A 116 -1.36 -10.49 -13.62
C LEU A 116 -2.05 -10.82 -14.93
N ASP A 117 -2.92 -11.82 -14.94
CA ASP A 117 -3.83 -12.07 -16.05
C ASP A 117 -5.27 -11.70 -15.64
N GLU A 118 -6.10 -11.37 -16.61
CA GLU A 118 -7.52 -11.09 -16.42
C GLU A 118 -8.37 -11.90 -17.40
N ASP A 119 -9.34 -12.63 -16.89
CA ASP A 119 -10.34 -13.34 -17.69
C ASP A 119 -11.71 -13.29 -17.00
N GLU A 120 -12.78 -13.05 -17.76
CA GLU A 120 -14.17 -12.93 -17.28
C GLU A 120 -14.37 -12.10 -15.97
N ASN A 121 -13.66 -10.98 -15.81
CA ASN A 121 -13.62 -10.14 -14.60
C ASN A 121 -13.03 -10.81 -13.35
N GLN A 122 -12.20 -11.84 -13.54
CA GLN A 122 -11.38 -12.45 -12.52
C GLN A 122 -9.90 -12.22 -12.82
N TYR A 123 -9.13 -12.00 -11.76
CA TYR A 123 -7.69 -11.81 -11.86
C TYR A 123 -6.96 -13.08 -11.47
N TYR A 124 -5.98 -13.48 -12.27
CA TYR A 124 -5.16 -14.66 -12.03
C TYR A 124 -3.74 -14.21 -11.74
N VAL A 125 -3.29 -14.48 -10.53
CA VAL A 125 -1.92 -14.19 -10.10
C VAL A 125 -1.10 -15.46 -10.22
N ASN A 126 0.08 -15.37 -10.83
CA ASN A 126 1.06 -16.45 -10.73
C ASN A 126 1.51 -16.59 -9.27
N GLN A 127 1.11 -17.70 -8.63
CA GLN A 127 1.38 -17.94 -7.20
C GLN A 127 2.89 -17.91 -6.89
N THR A 128 3.75 -18.32 -7.82
CA THR A 128 5.22 -18.25 -7.65
C THR A 128 5.72 -16.82 -7.45
N VAL A 129 5.04 -15.82 -8.03
CA VAL A 129 5.39 -14.40 -7.83
C VAL A 129 5.07 -13.95 -6.41
N ILE A 130 3.92 -14.37 -5.88
CA ILE A 130 3.53 -14.12 -4.49
C ILE A 130 4.51 -14.83 -3.54
N ASP A 131 4.75 -16.11 -3.75
CA ASP A 131 5.62 -16.93 -2.89
C ASP A 131 7.05 -16.37 -2.84
N ARG A 132 7.58 -15.92 -3.99
CA ARG A 132 8.88 -15.25 -4.05
C ARG A 132 8.89 -13.96 -3.24
N ALA A 133 7.89 -13.08 -3.43
CA ALA A 133 7.82 -11.82 -2.69
C ALA A 133 7.71 -12.04 -1.16
N LEU A 134 6.95 -13.06 -0.74
CA LEU A 134 6.81 -13.43 0.68
C LEU A 134 8.08 -14.06 1.24
N THR A 135 8.79 -14.86 0.44
CA THR A 135 10.08 -15.44 0.82
C THR A 135 11.14 -14.36 0.98
N GLU A 136 11.25 -13.45 0.00
CA GLU A 136 12.16 -12.29 0.06
C GLU A 136 11.86 -11.44 1.30
N LEU A 137 10.58 -11.19 1.58
CA LEU A 137 10.15 -10.46 2.77
C LEU A 137 10.57 -11.18 4.06
N TYR A 138 10.35 -12.49 4.15
CA TYR A 138 10.72 -13.26 5.32
C TYR A 138 12.23 -13.27 5.53
N THR A 139 12.99 -13.57 4.48
CA THR A 139 14.45 -13.63 4.52
C THR A 139 15.05 -12.29 4.93
N ASP A 140 14.58 -11.19 4.35
CA ASP A 140 15.15 -9.87 4.63
C ASP A 140 14.77 -9.36 6.03
N LEU A 141 13.57 -9.67 6.55
CA LEU A 141 13.18 -9.34 7.93
C LEU A 141 13.80 -10.22 9.02
N THR A 142 14.36 -11.37 8.66
CA THR A 142 14.97 -12.31 9.63
C THR A 142 16.49 -12.40 9.50
N ALA A 143 17.07 -11.71 8.53
CA ALA A 143 18.50 -11.62 8.37
C ALA A 143 19.12 -10.80 9.51
N ASP A 144 20.37 -11.11 9.85
CA ASP A 144 21.18 -10.36 10.83
C ASP A 144 21.75 -9.08 10.18
N LYS A 145 20.86 -8.26 9.61
CA LYS A 145 21.16 -6.98 8.97
C LYS A 145 19.90 -6.11 8.98
N GLU A 146 20.08 -4.83 8.64
CA GLU A 146 18.97 -3.91 8.44
C GLU A 146 18.10 -4.35 7.23
N PRO A 147 16.77 -4.49 7.40
CA PRO A 147 15.87 -4.84 6.29
C PRO A 147 15.69 -3.67 5.33
N GLN A 148 15.43 -3.99 4.07
CA GLN A 148 15.15 -2.99 3.04
C GLN A 148 13.84 -2.25 3.29
N GLU A 149 13.80 -0.96 2.97
CA GLU A 149 12.60 -0.12 3.16
C GLU A 149 11.37 -0.67 2.44
N SER A 150 11.54 -1.17 1.22
CA SER A 150 10.46 -1.79 0.44
C SER A 150 9.89 -3.04 1.12
N THR A 151 10.75 -3.85 1.75
CA THR A 151 10.36 -5.02 2.54
C THR A 151 9.51 -4.61 3.74
N VAL A 152 9.99 -3.62 4.50
CA VAL A 152 9.27 -3.09 5.68
C VAL A 152 7.91 -2.55 5.26
N MET A 153 7.85 -1.80 4.15
CA MET A 153 6.60 -1.27 3.60
C MET A 153 5.61 -2.36 3.24
N LEU A 154 6.03 -3.41 2.52
CA LEU A 154 5.13 -4.51 2.18
C LEU A 154 4.61 -5.19 3.45
N ALA A 155 5.47 -5.46 4.42
CA ALA A 155 5.09 -6.13 5.66
C ALA A 155 4.06 -5.32 6.46
N VAL A 156 4.27 -4.00 6.54
CA VAL A 156 3.33 -3.05 7.14
C VAL A 156 1.96 -3.10 6.44
N LEU A 157 1.92 -3.10 5.11
CA LEU A 157 0.67 -3.18 4.34
C LEU A 157 -0.04 -4.51 4.58
N LEU A 158 0.68 -5.63 4.58
CA LEU A 158 0.12 -6.95 4.84
C LEU A 158 -0.47 -7.06 6.25
N ILE A 159 0.22 -6.52 7.27
CA ILE A 159 -0.25 -6.57 8.66
C ILE A 159 -1.51 -5.74 8.82
N ASN A 160 -1.48 -4.47 8.38
CA ASN A 160 -2.59 -3.54 8.59
C ASN A 160 -3.82 -3.88 7.74
N SER A 161 -3.62 -4.42 6.54
CA SER A 161 -4.73 -4.91 5.72
C SER A 161 -5.38 -6.20 6.26
N GLY A 162 -4.72 -6.88 7.20
CA GLY A 162 -5.14 -8.17 7.74
C GLY A 162 -4.80 -9.38 6.86
N LEU A 163 -4.06 -9.20 5.75
CA LEU A 163 -3.61 -10.28 4.86
C LEU A 163 -2.47 -11.11 5.46
N PHE A 164 -1.69 -10.52 6.36
CA PHE A 164 -0.49 -11.16 6.91
C PHE A 164 -0.76 -12.54 7.53
N LYS A 165 -1.87 -12.69 8.26
CA LYS A 165 -2.29 -13.97 8.87
C LYS A 165 -2.77 -15.03 7.88
N GLN A 166 -3.01 -14.64 6.62
CA GLN A 166 -3.43 -15.54 5.55
C GLN A 166 -2.22 -16.15 4.83
N TYR A 167 -1.05 -15.52 4.96
CA TYR A 167 0.18 -15.92 4.29
C TYR A 167 1.21 -16.53 5.22
N PHE A 168 1.32 -16.04 6.47
CA PHE A 168 2.27 -16.56 7.43
C PHE A 168 1.58 -17.40 8.50
N PRO A 169 2.08 -18.61 8.80
CA PRO A 169 1.73 -19.38 9.98
C PRO A 169 1.80 -18.54 11.26
N LYS A 170 1.02 -18.90 12.28
CA LYS A 170 0.88 -18.09 13.50
C LYS A 170 2.22 -17.77 14.18
N ASP A 171 3.15 -18.72 14.20
CA ASP A 171 4.41 -18.56 14.93
C ASP A 171 5.45 -17.76 14.13
N GLU A 172 5.62 -18.03 12.83
CA GLU A 172 6.38 -17.17 11.91
C GLU A 172 5.85 -15.74 11.92
N GLY A 173 4.52 -15.60 11.91
CA GLY A 173 3.88 -14.30 11.94
C GLY A 173 4.08 -13.52 13.24
N LYS A 174 4.33 -14.19 14.38
CA LYS A 174 4.73 -13.51 15.62
C LYS A 174 6.16 -13.00 15.54
N GLN A 175 7.07 -13.82 15.03
CA GLN A 175 8.49 -13.47 14.91
C GLN A 175 8.67 -12.25 13.99
N LEU A 176 8.08 -12.27 12.80
CA LEU A 176 8.14 -11.15 11.86
C LEU A 176 7.54 -9.86 12.43
N LYS A 177 6.44 -9.96 13.19
CA LYS A 177 5.85 -8.80 13.87
C LYS A 177 6.74 -8.25 14.99
N LEU A 178 7.51 -9.10 15.67
CA LEU A 178 8.48 -8.69 16.67
C LEU A 178 9.61 -7.89 15.99
N GLN A 179 10.18 -8.45 14.93
CA GLN A 179 11.22 -7.82 14.11
C GLN A 179 10.76 -6.43 13.60
N LEU A 180 9.54 -6.34 13.06
CA LEU A 180 8.99 -5.05 12.60
C LEU A 180 8.77 -4.04 13.73
N LYS A 181 8.49 -4.49 14.96
CA LYS A 181 8.38 -3.59 16.11
C LYS A 181 9.74 -3.09 16.58
N GLU A 182 10.78 -3.91 16.47
CA GLU A 182 12.16 -3.52 16.75
C GLU A 182 12.63 -2.49 15.71
N VAL A 183 12.34 -2.74 14.43
CA VAL A 183 12.54 -1.79 13.33
C VAL A 183 11.78 -0.47 13.56
N ALA A 184 10.54 -0.52 14.06
CA ALA A 184 9.76 0.70 14.31
C ALA A 184 10.23 1.52 15.53
N ARG A 185 11.05 0.94 16.42
CA ARG A 185 11.47 1.54 17.69
C ARG A 185 12.88 2.10 17.69
N SER A 186 13.73 1.73 16.75
CA SER A 186 15.07 2.30 16.72
C SER A 186 15.02 3.72 16.14
N ASP A 187 15.70 4.64 16.84
CA ASP A 187 15.93 6.01 16.39
C ASP A 187 16.85 6.04 15.13
N ASP A 188 17.43 4.90 14.77
CA ASP A 188 18.30 4.69 13.60
C ASP A 188 17.54 4.33 12.31
N TYR A 189 16.21 4.23 12.34
CA TYR A 189 15.39 4.06 11.13
C TYR A 189 14.74 5.39 10.69
N PRO A 190 15.47 6.29 9.98
CA PRO A 190 14.86 7.36 9.20
C PRO A 190 14.08 6.81 7.98
N LEU A 191 14.29 5.52 7.64
CA LEU A 191 13.81 4.82 6.44
C LEU A 191 12.31 4.53 6.43
N ILE A 192 11.65 4.49 7.57
CA ILE A 192 10.21 4.75 7.57
C ILE A 192 10.13 6.27 7.53
N SER A 193 10.18 6.88 6.33
CA SER A 193 10.11 8.34 6.20
C SER A 193 9.05 8.90 7.15
N ASP A 194 9.20 10.12 7.65
CA ASP A 194 8.20 10.70 8.56
C ASP A 194 6.78 10.54 8.01
N VAL A 195 6.65 10.56 6.68
CA VAL A 195 5.45 10.18 5.93
C VAL A 195 4.96 8.78 6.26
N ILE A 196 5.78 7.73 6.21
CA ILE A 196 5.39 6.35 6.53
C ILE A 196 5.14 6.16 8.03
N LYS A 197 5.91 6.79 8.94
CA LYS A 197 5.65 6.70 10.39
C LYS A 197 4.31 7.34 10.73
N LYS A 198 4.07 8.50 10.11
CA LYS A 198 2.80 9.23 10.17
C LYS A 198 1.68 8.45 9.51
N VAL A 199 1.89 7.89 8.33
CA VAL A 199 0.93 7.06 7.61
C VAL A 199 0.62 5.79 8.41
N ASN A 200 1.56 5.18 9.12
CA ASN A 200 1.31 4.02 9.98
C ASN A 200 0.50 4.38 11.22
N THR A 201 0.82 5.51 11.85
CA THR A 201 0.07 6.06 13.00
C THR A 201 -1.34 6.47 12.57
N GLU A 202 -1.46 7.16 11.42
CA GLU A 202 -2.73 7.54 10.80
C GLU A 202 -3.49 6.33 10.30
N LEU A 203 -2.84 5.31 9.72
CA LEU A 203 -3.46 4.08 9.23
C LEU A 203 -4.07 3.29 10.39
N ALA A 204 -3.36 3.17 11.52
CA ALA A 204 -3.93 2.57 12.73
C ALA A 204 -5.14 3.36 13.24
N ALA A 205 -5.06 4.70 13.27
CA ALA A 205 -6.16 5.57 13.67
C ALA A 205 -7.36 5.54 12.69
N ILE A 206 -7.07 5.45 11.38
CA ILE A 206 -8.07 5.32 10.30
C ILE A 206 -8.74 3.96 10.41
N ILE A 207 -7.97 2.87 10.47
CA ILE A 207 -8.51 1.51 10.61
C ILE A 207 -9.36 1.42 11.87
N ALA A 208 -8.88 1.90 13.01
CA ALA A 208 -9.67 1.93 14.24
C ALA A 208 -10.99 2.70 14.03
N ALA A 209 -10.93 3.95 13.57
CA ALA A 209 -12.13 4.76 13.34
C ALA A 209 -13.11 4.12 12.34
N VAL A 210 -12.60 3.45 11.31
CA VAL A 210 -13.40 2.85 10.25
C VAL A 210 -13.94 1.47 10.67
N SER A 211 -13.28 0.75 11.57
CA SER A 211 -13.76 -0.52 12.14
C SER A 211 -14.85 -0.31 13.19
N PHE A 212 -14.90 0.85 13.87
CA PHE A 212 -15.97 1.20 14.82
C PHE A 212 -17.23 1.78 14.16
N VAL A 213 -17.17 2.23 12.90
CA VAL A 213 -18.33 2.70 12.11
C VAL A 213 -18.97 1.52 11.36
N GLY A 214 -19.10 0.38 12.04
CA GLY A 214 -19.62 -0.88 11.51
C GLY A 214 -20.80 -1.36 12.33
#